data_AF-E0UKV9-F1
#
_entry.id   AF-E0UKV9-F1
#
_cell.length_a   1.000
_cell.length_b   1.000
_cell.length_c   1.000
_cell.angle_alpha   90.00
_cell.angle_beta   90.00
_cell.angle_gamma   90.00
#
_symmetry.space_group_name_H-M   'P 1'
#
loop_
_entity.id
_entity.type
_entity.pdbx_description
1 polymer ?
#
loop_
_entity_poly.entity_id
_entity_poly.type
_entity_poly.pdbx_seq_one_letter_code
_entity_poly.pdbx_strand_id
1 'polypeptide(L)'
;MVNQDFLDLWREEGLRQIPQNFEVFRSLVAQTRDFTEQGKYDVAAVYAKIAASYADFKHCGFFVSPELEHLLIEIGQKTITKKSYFNPSKFGSKTPENILHVATCMQYLGGHSRMLLRWIKQDTERSHSLVVTDEPREAIPKSLKEAVSNSGGHIYVLRETIGSLISWAKRLRQIAASVDLVVLHIFEYDVVPIIAFANKKASPPIIFSNFNDHNFWLGVGISDVVANLRESGKRHSEKHRGVETKRNALLPTILEPTQRILSRAEAKQQLGLPKNSILLLSIARAPKYKTIDGISYADAHVSLLEKYEQAFLIVVGSGYRKDWSNAIEQTQGRIIPYEQNPDTALFLQAADIYVDSFPFVSNTSLLEAGSYGLPLVSRYPYSSQACELLGADMLGLTGNLIRVSNLEEYVLVLSRLIEDEEFRLNLGEATRQKIIETHIGINWQRYLNDLYQLATVLPRLTEPLLTIDQMCLGEPNVFLPSIYGLDLNLEHLIRNNLKLMPFDQRLYHWFRLAKKTKLSNSTERLLWLKDLMPEWFIQRLKKFLGYYQNPEF
;
A
#
# COMPACT_ATOMS: atom_id res chain seq x y z
N MET A 1 -12.47 -33.59 18.17
CA MET A 1 -13.29 -33.24 17.00
C MET A 1 -12.96 -31.80 16.67
N VAL A 2 -12.13 -31.62 15.66
CA VAL A 2 -11.52 -30.33 15.29
C VAL A 2 -12.56 -29.49 14.55
N ASN A 3 -12.72 -28.24 14.96
CA ASN A 3 -13.73 -27.29 14.49
C ASN A 3 -13.74 -27.16 12.95
N GLN A 4 -14.91 -27.38 12.35
CA GLN A 4 -15.26 -26.89 11.02
C GLN A 4 -15.24 -25.35 11.00
N ASP A 5 -14.92 -24.76 9.86
CA ASP A 5 -13.62 -24.16 9.53
C ASP A 5 -13.78 -22.62 9.50
N PHE A 6 -12.96 -21.84 10.23
CA PHE A 6 -13.03 -20.36 10.35
C PHE A 6 -13.22 -19.63 9.02
N LEU A 7 -12.51 -20.14 8.03
CA LEU A 7 -12.51 -19.61 6.67
C LEU A 7 -13.91 -19.74 6.05
N ASP A 8 -14.75 -20.66 6.51
CA ASP A 8 -16.12 -20.83 6.04
C ASP A 8 -16.97 -19.59 6.36
N LEU A 9 -16.91 -19.04 7.57
CA LEU A 9 -17.69 -17.84 7.94
C LEU A 9 -17.26 -16.62 7.11
N TRP A 10 -15.94 -16.43 6.95
CA TRP A 10 -15.43 -15.35 6.10
C TRP A 10 -15.76 -15.57 4.63
N ARG A 11 -15.76 -16.82 4.18
CA ARG A 11 -16.16 -17.19 2.82
C ARG A 11 -17.63 -16.88 2.58
N GLU A 12 -18.52 -17.29 3.48
CA GLU A 12 -19.96 -17.00 3.42
C GLU A 12 -20.23 -15.49 3.39
N GLU A 13 -19.55 -14.72 4.24
CA GLU A 13 -19.70 -13.27 4.26
C GLU A 13 -19.19 -12.62 2.97
N GLY A 14 -18.06 -13.08 2.44
CA GLY A 14 -17.57 -12.64 1.13
C GLY A 14 -18.52 -12.96 -0.01
N LEU A 15 -19.06 -14.17 -0.05
CA LEU A 15 -20.05 -14.61 -1.05
C LEU A 15 -21.31 -13.74 -1.02
N ARG A 16 -21.69 -13.22 0.16
CA ARG A 16 -22.83 -12.33 0.35
C ARG A 16 -22.54 -10.89 -0.04
N GLN A 17 -21.38 -10.34 0.35
CA GLN A 17 -21.05 -8.93 0.16
C GLN A 17 -20.60 -8.60 -1.28
N ILE A 18 -19.76 -9.44 -1.88
CA ILE A 18 -19.10 -9.12 -3.16
C ILE A 18 -20.09 -8.82 -4.29
N PRO A 19 -21.18 -9.58 -4.51
CA PRO A 19 -22.16 -9.25 -5.54
C PRO A 19 -22.81 -7.87 -5.36
N GLN A 20 -23.10 -7.48 -4.12
CA GLN A 20 -23.70 -6.17 -3.82
C GLN A 20 -22.72 -5.04 -4.10
N ASN A 21 -21.45 -5.23 -3.72
CA ASN A 21 -20.39 -4.28 -4.01
C ASN A 21 -20.18 -4.13 -5.53
N PHE A 22 -20.17 -5.24 -6.27
CA PHE A 22 -20.02 -5.25 -7.72
C PHE A 22 -21.12 -4.44 -8.43
N GLU A 23 -22.38 -4.57 -8.02
CA GLU A 23 -23.49 -3.80 -8.61
C GLU A 23 -23.35 -2.29 -8.37
N VAL A 24 -22.93 -1.89 -7.17
CA VAL A 24 -22.68 -0.47 -6.86
C VAL A 24 -21.53 0.06 -7.72
N PHE A 25 -20.44 -0.69 -7.84
CA PHE A 25 -19.31 -0.36 -8.71
C PHE A 25 -19.77 -0.17 -10.17
N ARG A 26 -20.53 -1.11 -10.71
CA ARG A 26 -21.08 -1.06 -12.07
C ARG A 26 -21.94 0.19 -12.30
N SER A 27 -22.74 0.59 -11.32
CA SER A 27 -23.52 1.83 -11.39
C SER A 27 -22.65 3.09 -11.46
N LEU A 28 -21.49 3.10 -10.76
CA LEU A 28 -20.54 4.21 -10.82
C LEU A 28 -19.78 4.25 -12.15
N VAL A 29 -19.43 3.08 -12.71
CA VAL A 29 -18.85 2.97 -14.05
C VAL A 29 -19.83 3.43 -15.12
N ALA A 30 -21.12 3.07 -15.01
CA ALA A 30 -22.17 3.55 -15.91
C ALA A 30 -22.29 5.09 -15.87
N GLN A 31 -22.31 5.70 -14.68
CA GLN A 31 -22.29 7.17 -14.57
C GLN A 31 -21.03 7.80 -15.19
N THR A 32 -19.86 7.17 -15.02
CA THR A 32 -18.61 7.61 -15.67
C THR A 32 -18.76 7.60 -17.19
N ARG A 33 -19.34 6.54 -17.75
CA ARG A 33 -19.62 6.40 -19.18
C ARG A 33 -20.58 7.47 -19.69
N ASP A 34 -21.73 7.64 -19.03
CA ASP A 34 -22.75 8.63 -19.41
C ASP A 34 -22.17 10.05 -19.46
N PHE A 35 -21.37 10.44 -18.47
CA PHE A 35 -20.72 11.75 -18.45
C PHE A 35 -19.63 11.88 -19.52
N THR A 36 -18.93 10.79 -19.86
CA THR A 36 -17.92 10.77 -20.92
C THR A 36 -18.57 10.99 -22.29
N GLU A 37 -19.68 10.29 -22.57
CA GLU A 37 -20.45 10.41 -23.81
C GLU A 37 -21.06 11.82 -23.98
N GLN A 38 -21.46 12.46 -22.87
CA GLN A 38 -21.92 13.85 -22.85
C GLN A 38 -20.79 14.89 -22.97
N GLY A 39 -19.52 14.47 -23.04
CA GLY A 39 -18.36 15.38 -23.06
C GLY A 39 -18.08 16.09 -21.73
N LYS A 40 -18.73 15.67 -20.63
CA LYS A 40 -18.56 16.22 -19.28
C LYS A 40 -17.39 15.54 -18.55
N TYR A 41 -16.21 15.65 -19.15
CA TYR A 41 -15.04 14.86 -18.75
C TYR A 41 -14.57 15.10 -17.31
N ASP A 42 -14.67 16.33 -16.78
CA ASP A 42 -14.28 16.61 -15.38
C ASP A 42 -15.16 15.84 -14.39
N VAL A 43 -16.47 15.75 -14.66
CA VAL A 43 -17.42 14.99 -13.83
C VAL A 43 -17.14 13.49 -13.97
N ALA A 44 -16.95 13.01 -15.20
CA ALA A 44 -16.62 11.62 -15.47
C ALA A 44 -15.35 11.17 -14.71
N ALA A 45 -14.28 11.97 -14.73
CA ALA A 45 -13.04 11.66 -14.01
C ALA A 45 -13.27 11.55 -12.48
N VAL A 46 -14.14 12.38 -11.91
CA VAL A 46 -14.49 12.28 -10.48
C VAL A 46 -15.29 11.01 -10.18
N TYR A 47 -16.27 10.68 -11.01
CA TYR A 47 -17.02 9.42 -10.86
C TYR A 47 -16.12 8.19 -11.02
N ALA A 48 -15.14 8.24 -11.91
CA ALA A 48 -14.14 7.20 -12.05
C ALA A 48 -13.28 7.04 -10.79
N LYS A 49 -12.82 8.15 -10.20
CA LYS A 49 -12.11 8.14 -8.91
C LYS A 49 -12.98 7.54 -7.79
N ILE A 50 -14.27 7.85 -7.77
CA ILE A 50 -15.23 7.29 -6.79
C ILE A 50 -15.40 5.78 -7.03
N ALA A 51 -15.56 5.32 -8.27
CA ALA A 51 -15.67 3.90 -8.60
C ALA A 51 -14.42 3.11 -8.15
N ALA A 52 -13.24 3.63 -8.47
CA ALA A 52 -11.97 3.02 -8.08
C ALA A 52 -11.77 2.99 -6.56
N SER A 53 -12.11 4.09 -5.87
CA SER A 53 -12.07 4.13 -4.40
C SER A 53 -13.06 3.14 -3.78
N TYR A 54 -14.23 2.96 -4.40
CA TYR A 54 -15.23 2.02 -3.93
C TYR A 54 -14.74 0.58 -4.04
N ALA A 55 -14.15 0.20 -5.19
CA ALA A 55 -13.61 -1.14 -5.39
C ALA A 55 -12.43 -1.47 -4.45
N ASP A 56 -11.60 -0.48 -4.11
CA ASP A 56 -10.51 -0.62 -3.14
C ASP A 56 -11.06 -0.87 -1.72
N PHE A 57 -11.99 -0.03 -1.25
CA PHE A 57 -12.51 -0.14 0.12
C PHE A 57 -13.54 -1.26 0.32
N LYS A 58 -14.29 -1.59 -0.75
CA LYS A 58 -15.31 -2.64 -0.79
C LYS A 58 -15.02 -3.55 -1.97
N HIS A 59 -14.29 -4.62 -1.68
CA HIS A 59 -13.86 -5.59 -2.69
C HIS A 59 -15.04 -6.06 -3.56
N CYS A 60 -14.88 -5.90 -4.87
CA CYS A 60 -15.90 -6.17 -5.88
C CYS A 60 -15.68 -7.52 -6.61
N GLY A 61 -14.74 -8.36 -6.14
CA GLY A 61 -14.46 -9.67 -6.73
C GLY A 61 -13.46 -9.63 -7.88
N PHE A 62 -12.71 -8.53 -8.04
CA PHE A 62 -11.66 -8.37 -9.04
C PHE A 62 -10.58 -7.39 -8.55
N PHE A 63 -9.41 -7.39 -9.19
CA PHE A 63 -8.24 -6.59 -8.77
C PHE A 63 -7.83 -5.50 -9.77
N VAL A 64 -8.55 -5.41 -10.89
CA VAL A 64 -8.38 -4.40 -11.95
C VAL A 64 -9.71 -4.23 -12.67
N SER A 65 -9.95 -3.06 -13.27
CA SER A 65 -11.11 -2.77 -14.11
C SER A 65 -10.67 -2.24 -15.48
N PRO A 66 -10.49 -3.12 -16.48
CA PRO A 66 -10.24 -2.70 -17.86
C PRO A 66 -11.32 -1.75 -18.39
N GLU A 67 -12.58 -1.92 -17.98
CA GLU A 67 -13.69 -1.06 -18.40
C GLU A 67 -13.49 0.39 -17.91
N LEU A 68 -13.18 0.56 -16.62
CA LEU A 68 -12.95 1.88 -16.03
C LEU A 68 -11.68 2.54 -16.58
N GLU A 69 -10.60 1.76 -16.74
CA GLU A 69 -9.37 2.26 -17.36
C GLU A 69 -9.59 2.73 -18.80
N HIS A 70 -10.40 2.00 -19.59
CA HIS A 70 -10.71 2.41 -20.96
C HIS A 70 -11.40 3.77 -20.99
N LEU A 71 -12.39 4.02 -20.12
CA LEU A 71 -13.06 5.31 -20.01
C LEU A 71 -12.08 6.44 -19.64
N LEU A 72 -11.17 6.18 -18.70
CA LEU A 72 -10.13 7.15 -18.31
C LEU A 72 -9.14 7.44 -19.44
N ILE A 73 -8.76 6.41 -20.21
CA ILE A 73 -7.92 6.55 -21.40
C ILE A 73 -8.65 7.36 -22.47
N GLU A 74 -9.94 7.11 -22.72
CA GLU A 74 -10.75 7.90 -23.64
C GLU A 74 -10.79 9.37 -23.23
N ILE A 75 -11.08 9.64 -21.95
CA ILE A 75 -11.05 11.00 -21.39
C ILE A 75 -9.69 11.66 -21.65
N GLY A 76 -8.58 10.97 -21.38
CA GLY A 76 -7.23 11.49 -21.64
C GLY A 76 -6.97 11.79 -23.11
N GLN A 77 -7.37 10.89 -24.02
CA GLN A 77 -7.20 11.06 -25.47
C GLN A 77 -8.04 12.21 -26.04
N LYS A 78 -9.24 12.45 -25.49
CA LYS A 78 -10.13 13.55 -25.91
C LYS A 78 -9.69 14.90 -25.35
N THR A 79 -9.09 14.93 -24.16
CA THR A 79 -8.83 16.17 -23.42
C THR A 79 -7.39 16.68 -23.53
N ILE A 80 -6.41 15.79 -23.79
CA ILE A 80 -4.99 16.14 -23.91
C ILE A 80 -4.59 16.18 -25.39
N THR A 81 -4.23 17.36 -25.89
CA THR A 81 -3.90 17.57 -27.31
C THR A 81 -2.58 16.90 -27.71
N LYS A 82 -2.59 16.19 -28.85
CA LYS A 82 -1.45 15.41 -29.37
C LYS A 82 -0.20 16.24 -29.71
N LYS A 83 -0.33 17.55 -29.96
CA LYS A 83 0.73 18.38 -30.56
C LYS A 83 1.75 18.94 -29.58
N SER A 84 1.51 18.88 -28.28
CA SER A 84 2.10 19.93 -27.41
C SER A 84 3.43 19.59 -26.73
N TYR A 85 3.90 18.33 -26.68
CA TYR A 85 5.05 18.00 -25.81
C TYR A 85 5.94 16.82 -26.29
N PHE A 86 5.78 16.35 -27.53
CA PHE A 86 6.38 15.09 -27.96
C PHE A 86 7.68 15.27 -28.73
N ASN A 87 8.79 14.76 -28.21
CA ASN A 87 9.97 14.45 -29.00
C ASN A 87 10.31 12.94 -28.88
N PRO A 88 9.92 12.08 -29.85
CA PRO A 88 10.17 10.65 -29.80
C PRO A 88 11.67 10.33 -29.73
N SER A 89 12.53 11.21 -30.25
CA SER A 89 13.98 10.99 -30.29
C SER A 89 14.65 11.07 -28.91
N LYS A 90 13.94 11.49 -27.85
CA LYS A 90 14.45 11.46 -26.47
C LYS A 90 14.26 10.11 -25.79
N PHE A 91 13.27 9.33 -26.21
CA PHE A 91 12.95 8.04 -25.58
C PHE A 91 13.69 6.92 -26.31
N GLY A 92 14.90 6.61 -25.84
CA GLY A 92 15.74 5.59 -26.47
C GLY A 92 17.11 5.41 -25.83
N SER A 93 17.46 6.18 -24.81
CA SER A 93 18.62 5.84 -23.97
C SER A 93 18.35 4.49 -23.31
N LYS A 94 19.30 3.55 -23.45
CA LYS A 94 19.26 2.27 -22.75
C LYS A 94 19.37 2.44 -21.23
N THR A 95 19.87 3.60 -20.78
CA THR A 95 20.09 3.95 -19.39
C THR A 95 19.36 5.26 -19.09
N PRO A 96 18.19 5.24 -18.46
CA PRO A 96 17.46 6.46 -18.14
C PRO A 96 18.26 7.28 -17.13
N GLU A 97 18.37 8.60 -17.36
CA GLU A 97 19.11 9.52 -16.49
C GLU A 97 18.16 10.33 -15.59
N ASN A 98 16.97 10.66 -16.11
CA ASN A 98 15.96 11.47 -15.44
C ASN A 98 14.72 10.63 -15.14
N ILE A 99 14.49 10.34 -13.85
CA ILE A 99 13.39 9.53 -13.35
C ILE A 99 12.31 10.43 -12.73
N LEU A 100 11.07 10.26 -13.16
CA LEU A 100 9.92 10.91 -12.54
C LEU A 100 9.13 9.92 -11.69
N HIS A 101 9.17 10.10 -10.38
CA HIS A 101 8.26 9.43 -9.46
C HIS A 101 6.92 10.16 -9.42
N VAL A 102 5.83 9.43 -9.55
CA VAL A 102 4.47 9.97 -9.40
C VAL A 102 3.82 9.26 -8.22
N ALA A 103 3.47 10.00 -7.18
CA ALA A 103 2.84 9.46 -5.98
C ALA A 103 1.49 10.14 -5.72
N THR A 104 0.52 9.39 -5.20
CA THR A 104 -0.78 9.98 -4.87
C THR A 104 -0.69 10.92 -3.68
N CYS A 105 -0.15 10.45 -2.56
CA CYS A 105 0.23 11.30 -1.45
C CYS A 105 1.41 10.71 -0.67
N MET A 106 2.07 11.55 0.12
CA MET A 106 3.15 11.14 1.03
C MET A 106 2.64 11.18 2.46
N GLN A 107 2.92 10.13 3.22
CA GLN A 107 2.62 10.03 4.65
C GLN A 107 3.94 10.03 5.43
N TYR A 108 3.97 10.61 6.63
CA TYR A 108 5.13 10.55 7.53
C TYR A 108 5.43 9.11 7.95
N LEU A 109 4.38 8.33 8.23
CA LEU A 109 4.46 6.91 8.59
C LEU A 109 3.93 6.03 7.45
N GLY A 110 4.75 5.10 6.97
CA GLY A 110 4.33 4.09 6.01
C GLY A 110 5.46 3.54 5.14
N GLY A 111 5.32 2.29 4.71
CA GLY A 111 6.32 1.60 3.88
C GLY A 111 6.55 2.28 2.52
N HIS A 112 5.50 2.82 1.91
CA HIS A 112 5.56 3.50 0.61
C HIS A 112 6.48 4.73 0.62
N SER A 113 6.29 5.68 1.55
CA SER A 113 7.13 6.88 1.63
C SER A 113 8.59 6.56 1.92
N ARG A 114 8.82 5.58 2.80
CA ARG A 114 10.16 5.11 3.17
C ARG A 114 10.85 4.41 2.00
N MET A 115 10.11 3.61 1.23
CA MET A 115 10.62 2.96 0.02
C MET A 115 11.04 3.99 -1.02
N LEU A 116 10.22 5.01 -1.30
CA LEU A 116 10.58 6.07 -2.25
C LEU A 116 11.84 6.84 -1.80
N LEU A 117 11.91 7.22 -0.51
CA LEU A 117 13.08 7.90 0.04
C LEU A 117 14.35 7.07 -0.12
N ARG A 118 14.30 5.78 0.24
CA ARG A 118 15.43 4.87 0.13
C ARG A 118 15.84 4.64 -1.32
N TRP A 119 14.87 4.49 -2.22
CA TRP A 119 15.11 4.37 -3.66
C TRP A 119 15.96 5.53 -4.18
N ILE A 120 15.52 6.78 -3.93
CA ILE A 120 16.23 7.98 -4.39
C ILE A 120 17.61 8.09 -3.75
N LYS A 121 17.74 7.77 -2.45
CA LYS A 121 19.03 7.81 -1.77
C LYS A 121 20.04 6.80 -2.30
N GLN A 122 19.56 5.64 -2.77
CA GLN A 122 20.42 4.55 -3.19
C GLN A 122 20.71 4.57 -4.70
N ASP A 123 19.86 5.19 -5.52
CA ASP A 123 20.09 5.41 -6.94
C ASP A 123 20.81 6.76 -7.16
N THR A 124 22.11 6.80 -6.87
CA THR A 124 22.91 8.04 -6.94
C THR A 124 23.37 8.40 -8.35
N GLU A 125 23.15 7.53 -9.33
CA GLU A 125 23.59 7.73 -10.72
C GLU A 125 22.57 8.53 -11.55
N ARG A 126 21.38 8.79 -11.02
CA ARG A 126 20.25 9.38 -11.75
C ARG A 126 19.66 10.58 -11.00
N SER A 127 18.96 11.42 -11.74
CA SER A 127 18.17 12.52 -11.20
C SER A 127 16.73 12.09 -10.96
N HIS A 128 16.21 12.35 -9.76
CA HIS A 128 14.88 11.91 -9.34
C HIS A 128 13.99 13.09 -9.04
N SER A 129 12.97 13.31 -9.89
CA SER A 129 11.89 14.25 -9.61
C SER A 129 10.67 13.55 -9.03
N LEU A 130 9.85 14.26 -8.26
CA LEU A 130 8.62 13.75 -7.65
C LEU A 130 7.43 14.63 -8.01
N VAL A 131 6.34 14.02 -8.47
CA VAL A 131 5.02 14.64 -8.59
C VAL A 131 4.08 14.02 -7.58
N VAL A 132 3.39 14.86 -6.80
CA VAL A 132 2.31 14.47 -5.90
C VAL A 132 0.97 14.90 -6.49
N THR A 133 0.06 13.95 -6.70
CA THR A 133 -1.22 14.19 -7.42
C THR A 133 -2.40 14.53 -6.51
N ASP A 134 -2.37 14.11 -5.24
CA ASP A 134 -3.38 14.37 -4.22
C ASP A 134 -2.79 15.14 -3.02
N GLU A 135 -3.64 15.52 -2.06
CA GLU A 135 -3.23 16.25 -0.86
C GLU A 135 -2.19 15.45 -0.07
N PRO A 136 -1.02 16.02 0.24
CA PRO A 136 -0.17 15.43 1.25
C PRO A 136 -0.87 15.67 2.59
N ARG A 137 -1.36 14.59 3.24
CA ARG A 137 -2.09 14.68 4.52
C ARG A 137 -1.25 15.39 5.60
N GLU A 138 0.06 15.37 5.42
CA GLU A 138 1.10 16.02 6.20
C GLU A 138 2.10 16.68 5.25
N ALA A 139 2.97 17.56 5.73
CA ALA A 139 4.02 18.12 4.89
C ALA A 139 4.93 17.01 4.33
N ILE A 140 5.37 17.14 3.07
CA ILE A 140 6.36 16.22 2.49
C ILE A 140 7.60 16.21 3.41
N PRO A 141 8.06 15.03 3.87
CA PRO A 141 9.18 14.94 4.81
C PRO A 141 10.42 15.67 4.32
N LYS A 142 11.11 16.38 5.23
CA LYS A 142 12.32 17.15 4.91
C LYS A 142 13.39 16.27 4.26
N SER A 143 13.59 15.06 4.80
CA SER A 143 14.53 14.07 4.26
C SER A 143 14.25 13.68 2.81
N LEU A 144 12.98 13.64 2.40
CA LEU A 144 12.59 13.35 1.01
C LEU A 144 12.82 14.57 0.10
N LYS A 145 12.55 15.78 0.60
CA LYS A 145 12.87 17.02 -0.14
C LYS A 145 14.37 17.13 -0.41
N GLU A 146 15.18 16.86 0.61
CA GLU A 146 16.64 16.84 0.50
C GLU A 146 17.12 15.76 -0.47
N ALA A 147 16.59 14.53 -0.37
CA ALA A 147 16.96 13.45 -1.29
C ALA A 147 16.68 13.80 -2.76
N VAL A 148 15.48 14.35 -3.05
CA VAL A 148 15.13 14.82 -4.40
C VAL A 148 16.07 15.94 -4.86
N SER A 149 16.30 16.95 -4.02
CA SER A 149 17.18 18.07 -4.36
C SER A 149 18.62 17.62 -4.61
N ASN A 150 19.14 16.69 -3.79
CA ASN A 150 20.50 16.17 -3.90
C ASN A 150 20.71 15.31 -5.15
N SER A 151 19.65 14.66 -5.64
CA SER A 151 19.67 13.98 -6.95
C SER A 151 19.63 14.95 -8.15
N GLY A 152 19.43 16.27 -7.90
CA GLY A 152 19.27 17.27 -8.96
C GLY A 152 17.84 17.32 -9.54
N GLY A 153 16.85 16.74 -8.85
CA GLY A 153 15.46 16.73 -9.27
C GLY A 153 14.60 17.80 -8.62
N HIS A 154 13.30 17.78 -8.94
CA HIS A 154 12.32 18.75 -8.46
C HIS A 154 11.06 18.08 -7.90
N ILE A 155 10.41 18.75 -6.95
CA ILE A 155 9.12 18.32 -6.39
C ILE A 155 8.01 19.21 -6.93
N TYR A 156 6.94 18.59 -7.42
CA TYR A 156 5.75 19.24 -7.93
C TYR A 156 4.52 18.74 -7.17
N VAL A 157 3.68 19.65 -6.68
CA VAL A 157 2.40 19.30 -6.04
C VAL A 157 1.26 19.83 -6.90
N LEU A 158 0.52 18.94 -7.57
CA LEU A 158 -0.44 19.36 -8.60
C LEU A 158 -1.62 20.15 -8.01
N ARG A 159 -2.12 19.74 -6.85
CA ARG A 159 -3.31 20.33 -6.22
C ARG A 159 -3.12 21.74 -5.66
N GLU A 160 -1.88 22.24 -5.59
CA GLU A 160 -1.63 23.65 -5.27
C GLU A 160 -1.99 24.59 -6.45
N THR A 161 -2.23 24.03 -7.64
CA THR A 161 -2.61 24.78 -8.83
C THR A 161 -4.13 24.78 -9.04
N ILE A 162 -4.65 25.92 -9.52
CA ILE A 162 -6.06 26.07 -9.88
C ILE A 162 -6.40 25.07 -10.99
N GLY A 163 -7.43 24.26 -10.77
CA GLY A 163 -7.88 23.34 -11.81
C GLY A 163 -8.73 22.18 -11.30
N SER A 164 -8.83 21.18 -12.17
CA SER A 164 -9.55 19.91 -12.01
C SER A 164 -8.60 18.72 -12.20
N LEU A 165 -9.12 17.49 -12.02
CA LEU A 165 -8.37 16.25 -12.31
C LEU A 165 -7.75 16.25 -13.72
N ILE A 166 -8.47 16.75 -14.73
CA ILE A 166 -7.96 16.85 -16.11
C ILE A 166 -6.86 17.90 -16.23
N SER A 167 -7.03 19.05 -15.57
CA SER A 167 -6.02 20.11 -15.59
C SER A 167 -4.71 19.64 -14.95
N TRP A 168 -4.81 18.89 -13.85
CA TRP A 168 -3.65 18.27 -13.20
C TRP A 168 -3.04 17.14 -14.03
N ALA A 169 -3.84 16.34 -14.73
CA ALA A 169 -3.34 15.33 -15.67
C ALA A 169 -2.56 15.96 -16.83
N LYS A 170 -3.03 17.09 -17.39
CA LYS A 170 -2.30 17.88 -18.38
C LYS A 170 -0.97 18.39 -17.82
N ARG A 171 -0.95 18.85 -16.57
CA ARG A 171 0.27 19.33 -15.92
C ARG A 171 1.27 18.19 -15.67
N LEU A 172 0.80 17.03 -15.22
CA LEU A 172 1.63 15.83 -15.08
C LEU A 172 2.25 15.44 -16.43
N ARG A 173 1.45 15.46 -17.51
CA ARG A 173 1.93 15.21 -18.87
C ARG A 173 3.03 16.19 -19.30
N GLN A 174 2.88 17.47 -18.97
CA GLN A 174 3.89 18.49 -19.26
C GLN A 174 5.22 18.21 -18.55
N ILE A 175 5.16 17.89 -17.26
CA ILE A 175 6.34 17.58 -16.44
C ILE A 175 7.05 16.33 -17.00
N ALA A 176 6.27 15.29 -17.28
CA ALA A 176 6.77 14.02 -17.83
C ALA A 176 7.31 14.12 -19.27
N ALA A 177 7.17 15.25 -19.97
CA ALA A 177 7.71 15.39 -21.32
C ALA A 177 9.24 15.51 -21.39
N SER A 178 9.87 15.78 -20.25
CA SER A 178 11.31 16.06 -20.14
C SER A 178 12.13 14.95 -19.48
N VAL A 179 11.47 13.88 -19.02
CA VAL A 179 12.09 12.79 -18.25
C VAL A 179 12.25 11.55 -19.12
N ASP A 180 13.13 10.64 -18.75
CA ASP A 180 13.43 9.44 -19.53
C ASP A 180 12.53 8.27 -19.15
N LEU A 181 12.06 8.23 -17.89
CA LEU A 181 11.24 7.16 -17.34
C LEU A 181 10.31 7.68 -16.23
N VAL A 182 9.12 7.08 -16.13
CA VAL A 182 8.16 7.35 -15.06
C VAL A 182 8.00 6.11 -14.18
N VAL A 183 8.05 6.30 -12.85
CA VAL A 183 7.68 5.27 -11.86
C VAL A 183 6.42 5.72 -11.12
N LEU A 184 5.35 4.94 -11.24
CA LEU A 184 4.10 5.18 -10.56
C LEU A 184 4.12 4.49 -9.19
N HIS A 185 3.96 5.30 -8.14
CA HIS A 185 3.73 4.87 -6.77
C HIS A 185 2.38 5.41 -6.28
N ILE A 186 1.34 5.05 -7.02
CA ILE A 186 0.01 5.63 -6.84
C ILE A 186 -0.90 4.72 -6.03
N PHE A 187 -1.84 5.34 -5.33
CA PHE A 187 -2.95 4.63 -4.72
C PHE A 187 -4.00 4.25 -5.76
N GLU A 188 -4.79 3.28 -5.36
CA GLU A 188 -5.76 2.50 -6.11
C GLU A 188 -6.75 3.35 -6.90
N TYR A 189 -7.09 4.52 -6.35
CA TYR A 189 -8.08 5.45 -6.87
C TYR A 189 -7.52 6.62 -7.69
N ASP A 190 -6.19 6.69 -7.91
CA ASP A 190 -5.59 7.84 -8.56
C ASP A 190 -5.76 7.80 -10.08
N VAL A 191 -6.74 8.54 -10.55
CA VAL A 191 -7.08 8.64 -11.98
C VAL A 191 -6.18 9.60 -12.76
N VAL A 192 -5.42 10.47 -12.08
CA VAL A 192 -4.63 11.54 -12.74
C VAL A 192 -3.56 10.96 -13.66
N PRO A 193 -2.74 9.98 -13.25
CA PRO A 193 -1.77 9.32 -14.14
C PRO A 193 -2.44 8.60 -15.30
N ILE A 194 -3.60 7.99 -15.10
CA ILE A 194 -4.31 7.23 -16.15
C ILE A 194 -4.72 8.16 -17.29
N ILE A 195 -5.32 9.30 -16.94
CA ILE A 195 -5.71 10.35 -17.89
C ILE A 195 -4.46 10.98 -18.52
N ALA A 196 -3.45 11.30 -17.71
CA ALA A 196 -2.22 11.93 -18.19
C ALA A 196 -1.53 11.05 -19.23
N PHE A 197 -1.39 9.76 -18.93
CA PHE A 197 -0.62 8.78 -19.69
C PHE A 197 -1.40 8.01 -20.77
N ALA A 198 -2.66 8.38 -21.01
CA ALA A 198 -3.58 7.74 -21.96
C ALA A 198 -3.04 7.53 -23.39
N ASN A 199 -2.12 8.39 -23.86
CA ASN A 199 -1.40 8.18 -25.12
C ASN A 199 0.00 7.62 -24.86
N LYS A 200 0.13 6.29 -24.84
CA LYS A 200 1.41 5.58 -24.63
C LYS A 200 2.50 5.97 -25.62
N LYS A 201 2.14 6.22 -26.90
CA LYS A 201 3.12 6.63 -27.92
C LYS A 201 3.74 7.99 -27.58
N ALA A 202 3.04 8.84 -26.82
CA ALA A 202 3.49 10.17 -26.40
C ALA A 202 3.95 10.25 -24.93
N SER A 203 4.16 9.11 -24.26
CA SER A 203 4.65 9.04 -22.87
C SER A 203 6.13 8.62 -22.80
N PRO A 204 6.83 8.87 -21.70
CA PRO A 204 7.98 8.05 -21.31
C PRO A 204 7.54 6.59 -21.06
N PRO A 205 8.48 5.62 -21.06
CA PRO A 205 8.24 4.31 -20.47
C PRO A 205 7.75 4.42 -19.02
N ILE A 206 6.79 3.58 -18.66
CA ILE A 206 6.13 3.63 -17.35
C ILE A 206 6.31 2.31 -16.60
N ILE A 207 6.87 2.40 -15.40
CA ILE A 207 6.91 1.33 -14.41
C ILE A 207 5.82 1.58 -13.37
N PHE A 208 4.97 0.58 -13.12
CA PHE A 208 4.07 0.59 -11.98
C PHE A 208 4.69 -0.14 -10.79
N SER A 209 4.83 0.52 -9.64
CA SER A 209 5.29 -0.10 -8.40
C SER A 209 4.11 -0.74 -7.67
N ASN A 210 4.03 -2.06 -7.69
CA ASN A 210 2.92 -2.83 -7.11
C ASN A 210 3.15 -3.12 -5.61
N PHE A 211 3.04 -2.08 -4.78
CA PHE A 211 3.23 -2.19 -3.31
C PHE A 211 1.94 -2.61 -2.56
N ASN A 212 0.77 -2.44 -3.17
CA ASN A 212 -0.54 -2.88 -2.66
C ASN A 212 -1.13 -3.98 -3.53
N ASP A 213 -0.35 -5.02 -3.76
CA ASP A 213 -0.70 -6.15 -4.63
C ASP A 213 -1.96 -6.93 -4.24
N HIS A 214 -2.42 -6.79 -3.00
CA HIS A 214 -3.65 -7.36 -2.45
C HIS A 214 -4.92 -6.54 -2.70
N ASN A 215 -4.79 -5.29 -3.19
CA ASN A 215 -5.92 -4.42 -3.44
C ASN A 215 -6.26 -4.34 -4.94
N PHE A 216 -7.48 -3.87 -5.22
CA PHE A 216 -7.84 -3.35 -6.54
C PHE A 216 -6.97 -2.14 -6.88
N TRP A 217 -6.46 -1.99 -8.11
CA TRP A 217 -5.85 -0.72 -8.54
C TRP A 217 -5.99 -0.46 -10.04
N LEU A 218 -5.87 0.82 -10.41
CA LEU A 218 -5.79 1.29 -11.79
C LEU A 218 -4.33 1.51 -12.21
N GLY A 219 -4.01 1.24 -13.47
CA GLY A 219 -2.70 1.51 -14.05
C GLY A 219 -2.21 0.50 -15.09
N VAL A 220 -2.87 -0.64 -15.27
CA VAL A 220 -2.37 -1.72 -16.14
C VAL A 220 -2.25 -1.22 -17.58
N GLY A 221 -3.30 -0.58 -18.08
CA GLY A 221 -3.42 -0.08 -19.44
C GLY A 221 -2.42 1.02 -19.79
N ILE A 222 -1.85 1.73 -18.82
CA ILE A 222 -0.82 2.76 -19.04
C ILE A 222 0.61 2.27 -18.78
N SER A 223 0.80 1.14 -18.11
CA SER A 223 2.12 0.66 -17.69
C SER A 223 2.81 -0.16 -18.80
N ASP A 224 4.13 -0.06 -18.89
CA ASP A 224 4.97 -0.88 -19.76
C ASP A 224 5.55 -2.08 -19.02
N VAL A 225 5.85 -1.89 -17.73
CA VAL A 225 6.33 -2.91 -16.79
C VAL A 225 5.65 -2.73 -15.43
N VAL A 226 5.34 -3.83 -14.75
CA VAL A 226 4.85 -3.85 -13.36
C VAL A 226 5.94 -4.45 -12.47
N ALA A 227 6.41 -3.67 -11.50
CA ALA A 227 7.41 -4.08 -10.50
C ALA A 227 6.71 -4.60 -9.25
N ASN A 228 6.83 -5.90 -8.98
CA ASN A 228 6.24 -6.58 -7.83
C ASN A 228 7.28 -6.77 -6.73
N LEU A 229 6.86 -6.57 -5.49
CA LEU A 229 7.76 -6.68 -4.34
C LEU A 229 7.96 -8.13 -3.85
N ARG A 230 7.09 -9.05 -4.27
CA ARG A 230 7.11 -10.46 -3.89
C ARG A 230 6.58 -11.37 -4.99
N GLU A 231 6.92 -12.65 -4.85
CA GLU A 231 6.62 -13.70 -5.82
C GLU A 231 5.11 -13.95 -5.98
N SER A 232 4.36 -14.04 -4.88
CA SER A 232 2.91 -14.13 -4.89
C SER A 232 2.26 -12.93 -5.59
N GLY A 233 2.79 -11.72 -5.37
CA GLY A 233 2.36 -10.50 -6.04
C GLY A 233 2.55 -10.56 -7.56
N LYS A 234 3.72 -11.04 -8.01
CA LYS A 234 4.02 -11.26 -9.44
C LYS A 234 3.03 -12.26 -10.06
N ARG A 235 2.87 -13.46 -9.47
CA ARG A 235 1.90 -14.47 -9.95
C ARG A 235 0.47 -13.94 -9.96
N HIS A 236 0.09 -13.20 -8.91
CA HIS A 236 -1.22 -12.61 -8.78
C HIS A 236 -1.48 -11.54 -9.87
N SER A 237 -0.49 -10.70 -10.17
CA SER A 237 -0.59 -9.69 -11.24
C SER A 237 -0.75 -10.32 -12.63
N GLU A 238 -0.09 -11.46 -12.88
CA GLU A 238 -0.26 -12.20 -14.14
C GLU A 238 -1.67 -12.80 -14.24
N LYS A 239 -2.09 -13.53 -13.20
CA LYS A 239 -3.36 -14.26 -13.18
C LYS A 239 -4.59 -13.36 -13.14
N HIS A 240 -4.57 -12.30 -12.33
CA HIS A 240 -5.77 -11.51 -12.02
C HIS A 240 -5.78 -10.13 -12.66
N ARG A 241 -4.64 -9.62 -13.14
CA ARG A 241 -4.55 -8.32 -13.81
C ARG A 241 -4.17 -8.40 -15.28
N GLY A 242 -3.92 -9.61 -15.82
CA GLY A 242 -3.58 -9.82 -17.21
C GLY A 242 -2.22 -9.24 -17.61
N VAL A 243 -1.31 -9.04 -16.65
CA VAL A 243 0.03 -8.52 -16.94
C VAL A 243 0.88 -9.63 -17.56
N GLU A 244 1.32 -9.42 -18.81
CA GLU A 244 2.18 -10.35 -19.53
C GLU A 244 3.44 -10.72 -18.73
N THR A 245 3.82 -12.00 -18.71
CA THR A 245 4.98 -12.51 -17.95
C THR A 245 6.26 -11.71 -18.19
N LYS A 246 6.52 -11.30 -19.45
CA LYS A 246 7.70 -10.52 -19.85
C LYS A 246 7.70 -9.06 -19.36
N ARG A 247 6.54 -8.53 -18.95
CA ARG A 247 6.36 -7.17 -18.40
C ARG A 247 6.23 -7.17 -16.89
N ASN A 248 6.25 -8.35 -16.29
CA ASN A 248 6.02 -8.55 -14.88
C ASN A 248 7.38 -8.78 -14.23
N ALA A 249 7.91 -7.81 -13.49
CA ALA A 249 9.25 -7.86 -12.91
C ALA A 249 9.19 -7.95 -11.38
N LEU A 250 10.25 -8.46 -10.78
CA LEU A 250 10.45 -8.39 -9.33
C LEU A 250 11.41 -7.27 -9.00
N LEU A 251 11.05 -6.47 -8.00
CA LEU A 251 11.91 -5.47 -7.39
C LEU A 251 11.86 -5.70 -5.87
N PRO A 252 12.92 -6.20 -5.23
CA PRO A 252 12.92 -6.39 -3.79
C PRO A 252 12.65 -5.06 -3.07
N THR A 253 11.99 -5.12 -1.90
CA THR A 253 11.80 -3.94 -1.05
C THR A 253 13.15 -3.40 -0.59
N ILE A 254 13.49 -2.16 -0.91
CA ILE A 254 14.76 -1.58 -0.49
C ILE A 254 14.87 -1.44 1.04
N LEU A 255 15.99 -1.92 1.59
CA LEU A 255 16.34 -1.80 3.00
C LEU A 255 17.69 -1.10 3.14
N GLU A 256 17.87 -0.43 4.26
CA GLU A 256 19.16 0.15 4.64
C GLU A 256 19.97 -0.89 5.43
N PRO A 257 21.31 -0.86 5.31
CA PRO A 257 22.18 -1.65 6.19
C PRO A 257 21.81 -1.41 7.65
N THR A 258 21.58 -2.50 8.37
CA THR A 258 21.20 -2.47 9.78
C THR A 258 22.31 -3.09 10.61
N GLN A 259 22.70 -2.41 11.69
CA GLN A 259 23.69 -2.92 12.63
C GLN A 259 23.15 -2.78 14.06
N ARG A 260 23.34 -3.84 14.85
CA ARG A 260 23.05 -3.82 16.28
C ARG A 260 24.10 -2.92 16.98
N ILE A 261 23.63 -1.86 17.62
CA ILE A 261 24.43 -0.92 18.42
C ILE A 261 24.37 -1.24 19.92
N LEU A 262 23.32 -1.92 20.38
CA LEU A 262 23.20 -2.44 21.74
C LEU A 262 23.33 -3.97 21.74
N SER A 263 23.94 -4.52 22.78
CA SER A 263 23.75 -5.95 23.06
C SER A 263 22.27 -6.21 23.36
N ARG A 264 21.82 -7.44 23.11
CA ARG A 264 20.43 -7.82 23.38
C ARG A 264 20.04 -7.62 24.85
N ALA A 265 20.96 -7.93 25.76
CA ALA A 265 20.74 -7.75 27.20
C ALA A 265 20.58 -6.27 27.60
N GLU A 266 21.39 -5.37 27.01
CA GLU A 266 21.27 -3.92 27.26
C GLU A 266 19.95 -3.37 26.73
N ALA A 267 19.56 -3.77 25.51
CA ALA A 267 18.29 -3.36 24.92
C ALA A 267 17.09 -3.86 25.76
N LYS A 268 17.11 -5.11 26.23
CA LYS A 268 16.11 -5.65 27.17
C LYS A 268 16.04 -4.83 28.46
N GLN A 269 17.19 -4.50 29.04
CA GLN A 269 17.24 -3.69 30.27
C GLN A 269 16.62 -2.29 30.08
N GLN A 270 16.87 -1.65 28.94
CA GLN A 270 16.25 -0.36 28.61
C GLN A 270 14.72 -0.45 28.43
N LEU A 271 14.21 -1.61 28.02
CA LEU A 271 12.78 -1.91 27.97
C LEU A 271 12.19 -2.39 29.32
N GLY A 272 12.99 -2.43 30.38
CA GLY A 272 12.56 -2.94 31.69
C GLY A 272 12.39 -4.46 31.78
N LEU A 273 12.96 -5.21 30.83
CA LEU A 273 12.91 -6.67 30.80
C LEU A 273 14.14 -7.31 31.49
N PRO A 274 14.00 -8.52 32.07
CA PRO A 274 15.13 -9.29 32.57
C PRO A 274 16.16 -9.57 31.47
N LYS A 275 17.46 -9.50 31.78
CA LYS A 275 18.54 -9.68 30.78
C LYS A 275 18.48 -11.05 30.08
N ASN A 276 18.08 -12.08 30.83
CA ASN A 276 18.04 -13.48 30.39
C ASN A 276 16.64 -13.93 29.94
N SER A 277 15.68 -13.02 29.82
CA SER A 277 14.35 -13.37 29.27
C SER A 277 14.43 -13.74 27.80
N ILE A 278 13.40 -14.39 27.25
CA ILE A 278 13.23 -14.57 25.81
C ILE A 278 12.14 -13.63 25.32
N LEU A 279 12.48 -12.68 24.46
CA LEU A 279 11.55 -11.71 23.91
C LEU A 279 11.05 -12.14 22.53
N LEU A 280 9.76 -12.45 22.46
CA LEU A 280 8.99 -12.52 21.22
C LEU A 280 8.54 -11.11 20.86
N LEU A 281 8.74 -10.71 19.61
CA LEU A 281 8.40 -9.38 19.13
C LEU A 281 7.47 -9.45 17.92
N SER A 282 6.42 -8.63 17.94
CA SER A 282 5.59 -8.35 16.76
C SER A 282 5.49 -6.85 16.52
N ILE A 283 5.55 -6.42 15.25
CA ILE A 283 5.40 -5.01 14.87
C ILE A 283 4.45 -4.90 13.67
N ALA A 284 3.27 -4.32 13.90
CA ALA A 284 2.31 -4.04 12.84
C ALA A 284 1.29 -2.98 13.27
N ARG A 285 0.56 -2.44 12.30
CA ARG A 285 -0.57 -1.54 12.57
C ARG A 285 -1.72 -2.30 13.24
N ALA A 286 -2.41 -1.67 14.18
CA ALA A 286 -3.53 -2.26 14.93
C ALA A 286 -4.54 -3.08 14.09
N PRO A 287 -4.96 -2.64 12.87
CA PRO A 287 -5.89 -3.42 12.05
C PRO A 287 -5.37 -4.79 11.58
N LYS A 288 -4.05 -5.06 11.69
CA LYS A 288 -3.47 -6.36 11.35
C LYS A 288 -3.65 -7.41 12.43
N TYR A 289 -3.95 -7.00 13.66
CA TYR A 289 -4.17 -7.89 14.81
C TYR A 289 -5.66 -8.16 15.03
N LYS A 290 -6.42 -8.47 13.98
CA LYS A 290 -7.85 -8.78 14.11
C LYS A 290 -8.03 -10.09 14.88
N THR A 291 -8.99 -10.10 15.80
CA THR A 291 -9.40 -11.31 16.53
C THR A 291 -10.17 -12.23 15.60
N ILE A 292 -9.89 -13.52 15.71
CA ILE A 292 -10.37 -14.59 14.82
C ILE A 292 -10.97 -15.68 15.71
N ASP A 293 -12.25 -16.03 15.51
CA ASP A 293 -12.95 -17.08 16.28
C ASP A 293 -12.86 -16.94 17.79
N GLY A 294 -12.92 -15.71 18.28
CA GLY A 294 -12.75 -15.42 19.70
C GLY A 294 -11.34 -15.64 20.23
N ILE A 295 -10.38 -16.02 19.37
CA ILE A 295 -8.95 -16.09 19.69
C ILE A 295 -8.29 -14.81 19.18
N SER A 296 -7.95 -13.94 20.12
CA SER A 296 -7.15 -12.76 19.81
C SER A 296 -5.70 -13.13 19.53
N TYR A 297 -4.94 -12.18 18.97
CA TYR A 297 -3.50 -12.36 18.81
C TYR A 297 -2.78 -12.64 20.15
N ALA A 298 -3.26 -12.06 21.26
CA ALA A 298 -2.72 -12.32 22.58
C ALA A 298 -3.04 -13.75 23.07
N ASP A 299 -4.29 -14.21 22.90
CA ASP A 299 -4.72 -15.55 23.31
C ASP A 299 -3.87 -16.66 22.66
N ALA A 300 -3.46 -16.46 21.41
CA ALA A 300 -2.61 -17.39 20.66
C ALA A 300 -1.22 -17.65 21.29
N HIS A 301 -0.80 -16.83 22.26
CA HIS A 301 0.50 -16.95 22.92
C HIS A 301 0.40 -17.38 24.40
N VAL A 302 -0.82 -17.46 24.97
CA VAL A 302 -1.01 -17.75 26.40
C VAL A 302 -0.36 -19.08 26.78
N SER A 303 -0.70 -20.17 26.10
CA SER A 303 -0.19 -21.51 26.42
C SER A 303 1.33 -21.61 26.33
N LEU A 304 1.94 -20.87 25.39
CA LEU A 304 3.38 -20.78 25.26
C LEU A 304 4.00 -20.04 26.45
N LEU A 305 3.42 -18.91 26.85
CA LEU A 305 3.95 -18.10 27.96
C LEU A 305 3.70 -18.77 29.31
N GLU A 306 2.64 -19.54 29.50
CA GLU A 306 2.45 -20.40 30.67
C GLU A 306 3.52 -21.49 30.77
N LYS A 307 3.94 -22.06 29.64
CA LYS A 307 5.00 -23.08 29.58
C LYS A 307 6.39 -22.51 29.87
N TYR A 308 6.67 -21.28 29.45
CA TYR A 308 7.99 -20.64 29.59
C TYR A 308 7.91 -19.33 30.37
N GLU A 309 8.17 -19.39 31.68
CA GLU A 309 8.10 -18.23 32.58
C GLU A 309 9.06 -17.08 32.18
N GLN A 310 10.19 -17.42 31.56
CA GLN A 310 11.18 -16.46 31.09
C GLN A 310 10.78 -15.75 29.78
N ALA A 311 9.72 -16.19 29.10
CA ALA A 311 9.29 -15.63 27.83
C ALA A 311 8.36 -14.42 28.02
N PHE A 312 8.50 -13.43 27.13
CA PHE A 312 7.70 -12.22 27.05
C PHE A 312 7.27 -11.97 25.61
N LEU A 313 6.11 -11.36 25.41
CA LEU A 313 5.63 -10.90 24.12
C LEU A 313 5.48 -9.38 24.14
N ILE A 314 6.23 -8.67 23.30
CA ILE A 314 5.98 -7.25 23.00
C ILE A 314 5.28 -7.14 21.65
N VAL A 315 4.19 -6.38 21.61
CA VAL A 315 3.49 -6.07 20.36
C VAL A 315 3.45 -4.56 20.14
N VAL A 316 4.21 -4.07 19.15
CA VAL A 316 4.28 -2.65 18.82
C VAL A 316 3.28 -2.30 17.73
N GLY A 317 2.46 -1.28 18.00
CA GLY A 317 1.45 -0.76 17.07
C GLY A 317 0.06 -1.37 17.21
N SER A 318 -0.15 -2.31 18.13
CA SER A 318 -1.50 -2.77 18.49
C SER A 318 -2.27 -1.72 19.29
N GLY A 319 -1.55 -0.90 20.08
CA GLY A 319 -2.13 -0.09 21.15
C GLY A 319 -2.80 -0.94 22.23
N TYR A 320 -3.42 -0.27 23.21
CA TYR A 320 -4.25 -0.97 24.20
C TYR A 320 -5.47 -1.62 23.54
N ARG A 321 -5.75 -2.86 23.95
CA ARG A 321 -6.83 -3.68 23.37
C ARG A 321 -7.62 -4.40 24.45
N LYS A 322 -8.91 -4.10 24.53
CA LYS A 322 -9.82 -4.69 25.54
C LYS A 322 -9.98 -6.20 25.36
N ASP A 323 -9.94 -6.68 24.13
CA ASP A 323 -10.01 -8.10 23.81
C ASP A 323 -8.76 -8.89 24.25
N TRP A 324 -7.69 -8.23 24.70
CA TRP A 324 -6.46 -8.88 25.18
C TRP A 324 -6.34 -8.94 26.70
N SER A 325 -7.23 -8.26 27.44
CA SER A 325 -7.08 -8.09 28.90
C SER A 325 -6.97 -9.43 29.65
N ASN A 326 -7.78 -10.42 29.26
CA ASN A 326 -7.75 -11.75 29.88
C ASN A 326 -6.41 -12.48 29.64
N ALA A 327 -5.90 -12.47 28.40
CA ALA A 327 -4.60 -13.07 28.08
C ALA A 327 -3.44 -12.38 28.83
N ILE A 328 -3.50 -11.06 28.97
CA ILE A 328 -2.51 -10.28 29.74
C ILE A 328 -2.54 -10.69 31.21
N GLU A 329 -3.72 -10.83 31.82
CA GLU A 329 -3.89 -11.25 33.21
C GLU A 329 -3.37 -12.69 33.44
N GLN A 330 -3.76 -13.63 32.58
CA GLN A 330 -3.32 -15.03 32.65
C GLN A 330 -1.80 -15.17 32.56
N THR A 331 -1.15 -14.30 31.79
CA THR A 331 0.32 -14.30 31.62
C THR A 331 1.04 -13.39 32.61
N GLN A 332 0.34 -12.87 33.63
CA GLN A 332 0.90 -11.97 34.66
C GLN A 332 1.58 -10.73 34.06
N GLY A 333 1.00 -10.16 33.00
CA GLY A 333 1.52 -8.96 32.35
C GLY A 333 2.68 -9.18 31.37
N ARG A 334 3.04 -10.43 31.04
CA ARG A 334 4.13 -10.73 30.10
C ARG A 334 3.77 -10.54 28.62
N ILE A 335 2.51 -10.27 28.32
CA ILE A 335 2.06 -9.72 27.03
C ILE A 335 1.95 -8.20 27.16
N ILE A 336 2.77 -7.47 26.42
CA ILE A 336 2.96 -6.02 26.58
C ILE A 336 2.61 -5.31 25.26
N PRO A 337 1.39 -4.75 25.13
CA PRO A 337 1.02 -3.94 23.99
C PRO A 337 1.66 -2.55 24.05
N TYR A 338 2.17 -2.08 22.92
CA TYR A 338 2.66 -0.73 22.71
C TYR A 338 1.84 -0.02 21.63
N GLU A 339 1.68 1.29 21.79
CA GLU A 339 1.16 2.16 20.74
C GLU A 339 2.06 2.14 19.50
N GLN A 340 1.54 2.68 18.38
CA GLN A 340 2.33 2.81 17.17
C GLN A 340 3.55 3.71 17.40
N ASN A 341 4.75 3.18 17.14
CA ASN A 341 6.00 3.90 17.31
C ASN A 341 6.82 3.88 15.99
N PRO A 342 7.23 5.05 15.44
CA PRO A 342 8.14 5.10 14.29
C PRO A 342 9.55 4.54 14.58
N ASP A 343 10.02 4.67 15.83
CA ASP A 343 11.32 4.17 16.26
C ASP A 343 11.16 2.78 16.88
N THR A 344 11.41 1.78 16.05
CA THR A 344 11.32 0.36 16.42
C THR A 344 12.68 -0.26 16.75
N ALA A 345 13.77 0.52 16.65
CA ALA A 345 15.13 -0.01 16.74
C ALA A 345 15.40 -0.68 18.09
N LEU A 346 15.00 -0.04 19.20
CA LEU A 346 15.20 -0.60 20.53
C LEU A 346 14.53 -1.98 20.70
N PHE A 347 13.31 -2.14 20.19
CA PHE A 347 12.57 -3.40 20.25
C PHE A 347 13.26 -4.50 19.43
N LEU A 348 13.67 -4.18 18.20
CA LEU A 348 14.36 -5.11 17.31
C LEU A 348 15.73 -5.53 17.90
N GLN A 349 16.42 -4.62 18.57
CA GLN A 349 17.66 -4.90 19.31
C GLN A 349 17.45 -5.70 20.60
N ALA A 350 16.25 -5.76 21.16
CA ALA A 350 15.97 -6.57 22.34
C ALA A 350 15.48 -7.98 21.97
N ALA A 351 14.83 -8.14 20.82
CA ALA A 351 14.13 -9.37 20.46
C ALA A 351 15.04 -10.58 20.26
N ASP A 352 14.52 -11.76 20.61
CA ASP A 352 15.12 -13.07 20.35
C ASP A 352 14.42 -13.78 19.18
N ILE A 353 13.10 -13.60 19.05
CA ILE A 353 12.26 -14.22 18.02
C ILE A 353 11.29 -13.16 17.49
N TYR A 354 11.12 -13.10 16.17
CA TYR A 354 10.08 -12.25 15.59
C TYR A 354 8.87 -13.10 15.17
N VAL A 355 7.70 -12.67 15.62
CA VAL A 355 6.40 -13.29 15.30
C VAL A 355 5.53 -12.31 14.51
N ASP A 356 5.16 -12.71 13.30
CA ASP A 356 4.38 -11.85 12.41
C ASP A 356 2.94 -11.65 12.89
N SER A 357 2.30 -10.59 12.41
CA SER A 357 0.86 -10.39 12.61
C SER A 357 0.07 -11.40 11.77
N PHE A 358 -1.04 -11.88 12.32
CA PHE A 358 -2.06 -12.65 11.59
C PHE A 358 -3.45 -12.13 12.03
N PRO A 359 -4.48 -12.20 11.17
CA PRO A 359 -4.55 -12.93 9.89
C PRO A 359 -3.82 -12.25 8.73
N PHE A 360 -3.38 -11.01 8.91
CA PHE A 360 -2.71 -10.25 7.87
C PHE A 360 -1.24 -10.01 8.19
N VAL A 361 -0.37 -10.50 7.31
CA VAL A 361 1.08 -10.45 7.45
C VAL A 361 1.66 -9.04 7.38
N SER A 362 2.83 -8.84 7.98
CA SER A 362 3.61 -7.61 7.87
C SER A 362 4.97 -7.83 7.23
N ASN A 363 4.94 -7.97 5.91
CA ASN A 363 6.12 -8.23 5.07
C ASN A 363 7.33 -7.31 5.33
N THR A 364 7.11 -5.99 5.47
CA THR A 364 8.23 -5.06 5.73
C THR A 364 8.80 -5.25 7.13
N SER A 365 7.95 -5.49 8.13
CA SER A 365 8.40 -5.73 9.51
C SER A 365 9.21 -7.03 9.62
N LEU A 366 8.83 -8.08 8.87
CA LEU A 366 9.59 -9.32 8.77
C LEU A 366 11.00 -9.08 8.20
N LEU A 367 11.11 -8.28 7.14
CA LEU A 367 12.40 -7.91 6.56
C LEU A 367 13.27 -7.07 7.52
N GLU A 368 12.68 -6.09 8.20
CA GLU A 368 13.38 -5.28 9.21
C GLU A 368 13.85 -6.16 10.37
N ALA A 369 13.03 -7.09 10.86
CA ALA A 369 13.39 -8.05 11.91
C ALA A 369 14.49 -9.02 11.48
N GLY A 370 14.39 -9.61 10.29
CA GLY A 370 15.40 -10.51 9.76
C GLY A 370 16.74 -9.80 9.55
N SER A 371 16.74 -8.50 9.26
CA SER A 371 17.96 -7.68 9.17
C SER A 371 18.73 -7.60 10.49
N TYR A 372 18.06 -7.78 11.64
CA TYR A 372 18.68 -7.86 12.97
C TYR A 372 19.13 -9.29 13.36
N GLY A 373 19.05 -10.25 12.42
CA GLY A 373 19.40 -11.65 12.67
C GLY A 373 18.39 -12.38 13.55
N LEU A 374 17.10 -12.03 13.43
CA LEU A 374 16.03 -12.70 14.17
C LEU A 374 15.46 -13.86 13.34
N PRO A 375 15.22 -15.05 13.93
CA PRO A 375 14.38 -16.04 13.29
C PRO A 375 12.95 -15.52 13.21
N LEU A 376 12.31 -15.82 12.08
CA LEU A 376 11.00 -15.29 11.72
C LEU A 376 9.96 -16.42 11.73
N VAL A 377 8.83 -16.18 12.40
CA VAL A 377 7.69 -17.10 12.39
C VAL A 377 6.44 -16.36 11.94
N SER A 378 5.72 -16.93 10.97
CA SER A 378 4.44 -16.39 10.49
C SER A 378 3.38 -17.48 10.49
N ARG A 379 2.19 -17.16 11.01
CA ARG A 379 1.04 -18.05 10.96
C ARG A 379 0.21 -17.75 9.72
N TYR A 380 0.05 -18.76 8.87
CA TYR A 380 -0.67 -18.70 7.60
C TYR A 380 -1.79 -19.76 7.61
N PRO A 381 -3.01 -19.39 8.04
CA PRO A 381 -4.10 -20.34 8.24
C PRO A 381 -4.80 -20.78 6.94
N TYR A 382 -4.35 -20.31 5.77
CA TYR A 382 -5.02 -20.58 4.50
C TYR A 382 -4.44 -21.83 3.84
N SER A 383 -5.30 -22.80 3.51
CA SER A 383 -4.89 -24.07 2.89
C SER A 383 -4.71 -23.98 1.36
N SER A 384 -5.32 -22.99 0.73
CA SER A 384 -5.35 -22.82 -0.72
C SER A 384 -4.14 -22.06 -1.26
N GLN A 385 -3.59 -22.55 -2.37
CA GLN A 385 -2.55 -21.84 -3.13
C GLN A 385 -3.08 -20.51 -3.70
N ALA A 386 -4.40 -20.37 -3.88
CA ALA A 386 -4.97 -19.10 -4.32
C ALA A 386 -4.82 -17.97 -3.28
N CYS A 387 -4.56 -18.32 -2.02
CA CYS A 387 -4.38 -17.39 -0.90
C CYS A 387 -2.93 -17.01 -0.64
N GLU A 388 -1.97 -17.43 -1.47
CA GLU A 388 -0.53 -17.12 -1.29
C GLU A 388 -0.26 -15.64 -1.03
N LEU A 389 -1.05 -14.76 -1.66
CA LEU A 389 -0.98 -13.31 -1.51
C LEU A 389 -1.24 -12.82 -0.06
N LEU A 390 -1.97 -13.61 0.74
CA LEU A 390 -2.26 -13.32 2.15
C LEU A 390 -1.11 -13.77 3.08
N GLY A 391 -0.15 -14.53 2.55
CA GLY A 391 1.05 -14.96 3.26
C GLY A 391 2.25 -14.07 3.02
N ALA A 392 3.32 -14.33 3.77
CA ALA A 392 4.61 -13.67 3.58
C ALA A 392 5.52 -14.50 2.67
N ASP A 393 5.96 -13.88 1.58
CA ASP A 393 6.90 -14.47 0.60
C ASP A 393 7.75 -13.42 -0.11
N MET A 394 8.15 -12.36 0.62
CA MET A 394 9.14 -11.42 0.12
C MET A 394 10.43 -12.16 -0.28
N LEU A 395 11.12 -11.63 -1.29
CA LEU A 395 12.43 -12.15 -1.69
C LEU A 395 13.38 -12.20 -0.48
N GLY A 396 14.32 -13.14 -0.47
CA GLY A 396 15.21 -13.37 0.68
C GLY A 396 14.57 -14.07 1.88
N LEU A 397 13.23 -14.16 1.99
CA LEU A 397 12.56 -14.87 3.08
C LEU A 397 12.26 -16.34 2.77
N THR A 398 12.17 -16.72 1.50
CA THR A 398 11.94 -18.12 1.10
C THR A 398 13.03 -19.03 1.68
N GLY A 399 12.60 -20.11 2.34
CA GLY A 399 13.50 -21.06 3.03
C GLY A 399 14.07 -20.57 4.36
N ASN A 400 13.81 -19.32 4.77
CA ASN A 400 14.33 -18.71 5.99
C ASN A 400 13.22 -18.19 6.93
N LEU A 401 11.99 -18.08 6.45
CA LEU A 401 10.79 -17.84 7.24
C LEU A 401 10.12 -19.17 7.61
N ILE A 402 9.90 -19.41 8.91
CA ILE A 402 9.07 -20.54 9.34
C ILE A 402 7.60 -20.14 9.19
N ARG A 403 6.89 -20.84 8.31
CA ARG A 403 5.45 -20.67 8.12
C ARG A 403 4.74 -21.85 8.75
N VAL A 404 3.77 -21.56 9.61
CA VAL A 404 2.94 -22.58 10.26
C VAL A 404 1.47 -22.38 9.91
N SER A 405 0.71 -23.45 9.89
CA SER A 405 -0.69 -23.46 9.47
C SER A 405 -1.68 -23.24 10.62
N ASN A 406 -1.36 -23.77 11.81
CA ASN A 406 -2.27 -23.81 12.95
C ASN A 406 -1.56 -23.46 14.26
N LEU A 407 -2.33 -23.31 15.34
CA LEU A 407 -1.80 -22.89 16.65
C LEU A 407 -0.94 -23.96 17.33
N GLU A 408 -1.22 -25.23 17.11
CA GLU A 408 -0.45 -26.33 17.71
C GLU A 408 0.96 -26.34 17.12
N GLU A 409 1.06 -26.27 15.79
CA GLU A 409 2.32 -26.14 15.06
C GLU A 409 3.06 -24.84 15.45
N TYR A 410 2.33 -23.74 15.60
CA TYR A 410 2.88 -22.46 16.04
C TYR A 410 3.56 -22.56 17.42
N VAL A 411 2.88 -23.15 18.41
CA VAL A 411 3.44 -23.34 19.75
C VAL A 411 4.63 -24.30 19.74
N LEU A 412 4.60 -25.37 18.93
CA LEU A 412 5.71 -26.31 18.79
C LEU A 412 6.97 -25.63 18.21
N VAL A 413 6.80 -24.85 17.14
CA VAL A 413 7.90 -24.10 16.51
C VAL A 413 8.49 -23.09 17.49
N LEU A 414 7.64 -22.30 18.16
CA LEU A 414 8.10 -21.31 19.13
C LEU A 414 8.77 -21.95 20.35
N SER A 415 8.26 -23.09 20.83
CA SER A 415 8.89 -23.89 21.88
C SER A 415 10.32 -24.27 21.51
N ARG A 416 10.53 -24.82 20.31
CA ARG A 416 11.87 -25.17 19.82
C ARG A 416 12.77 -23.95 19.73
N LEU A 417 12.27 -22.83 19.20
CA LEU A 417 13.04 -21.59 19.12
C LEU A 417 13.39 -21.02 20.49
N ILE A 418 12.59 -21.25 21.54
CA ILE A 418 12.89 -20.84 22.93
C ILE A 418 13.97 -21.75 23.53
N GLU A 419 13.84 -23.06 23.36
CA GLU A 419 14.69 -24.09 23.98
C GLU A 419 16.06 -24.26 23.32
N ASP A 420 16.14 -24.12 21.99
CA ASP A 420 17.33 -24.37 21.20
C ASP A 420 17.95 -23.05 20.71
N GLU A 421 18.89 -22.52 21.50
CA GLU A 421 19.57 -21.26 21.19
C GLU A 421 20.41 -21.34 19.91
N GLU A 422 21.11 -22.45 19.68
CA GLU A 422 21.95 -22.62 18.49
C GLU A 422 21.09 -22.59 17.22
N PHE A 423 19.99 -23.34 17.20
CA PHE A 423 19.04 -23.30 16.09
C PHE A 423 18.46 -21.89 15.88
N ARG A 424 18.05 -21.22 16.97
CA ARG A 424 17.50 -19.85 16.94
C ARG A 424 18.49 -18.87 16.30
N LEU A 425 19.75 -18.89 16.71
CA LEU A 425 20.79 -17.99 16.21
C LEU A 425 21.20 -18.31 14.76
N ASN A 426 21.37 -19.59 14.43
CA ASN A 426 21.77 -20.01 13.09
C ASN A 426 20.70 -19.65 12.04
N LEU A 427 19.41 -19.87 12.36
CA LEU A 427 18.31 -19.50 11.47
C LEU A 427 18.21 -17.98 11.29
N GLY A 428 18.36 -17.21 12.37
CA GLY A 428 18.37 -15.76 12.31
C GLY A 428 19.51 -15.21 11.45
N GLU A 429 20.72 -15.75 11.58
CA GLU A 429 21.86 -15.34 10.78
C GLU A 429 21.71 -15.72 9.30
N ALA A 430 21.23 -16.93 9.00
CA ALA A 430 20.93 -17.35 7.63
C ALA A 430 19.90 -16.41 6.96
N THR A 431 18.87 -16.02 7.70
CA THR A 431 17.85 -15.07 7.27
C THR A 431 18.47 -13.70 6.95
N ARG A 432 19.32 -13.18 7.85
CA ARG A 432 20.00 -11.89 7.68
C ARG A 432 20.87 -11.86 6.42
N GLN A 433 21.63 -12.92 6.18
CA GLN A 433 22.50 -13.01 4.99
C GLN A 433 21.67 -12.96 3.69
N LYS A 434 20.56 -13.71 3.63
CA LYS A 434 19.68 -13.67 2.45
C LYS A 434 19.04 -12.31 2.21
N ILE A 435 18.73 -11.58 3.29
CA ILE A 435 18.22 -10.22 3.17
C ILE A 435 19.30 -9.27 2.62
N ILE A 436 20.54 -9.36 3.12
CA ILE A 436 21.68 -8.54 2.62
C ILE A 436 21.95 -8.82 1.13
N GLU A 437 21.93 -10.10 0.73
CA GLU A 437 22.15 -10.54 -0.66
C GLU A 437 21.07 -10.06 -1.64
N THR A 438 19.95 -9.52 -1.14
CA THR A 438 18.76 -9.21 -1.97
C THR A 438 18.31 -7.75 -1.88
N HIS A 439 18.26 -7.18 -0.67
CA HIS A 439 17.53 -5.93 -0.38
C HIS A 439 18.43 -4.70 -0.18
N ILE A 440 19.76 -4.87 -0.12
CA ILE A 440 20.69 -3.86 0.39
C ILE A 440 21.77 -3.53 -0.64
N GLY A 441 22.10 -2.24 -0.76
CA GLY A 441 23.24 -1.75 -1.55
C GLY A 441 23.24 -2.19 -3.02
N ILE A 442 24.41 -2.64 -3.48
CA ILE A 442 24.62 -3.05 -4.87
C ILE A 442 23.70 -4.20 -5.30
N ASN A 443 23.30 -5.07 -4.38
CA ASN A 443 22.43 -6.20 -4.70
C ASN A 443 21.04 -5.74 -5.14
N TRP A 444 20.45 -4.79 -4.40
CA TRP A 444 19.18 -4.18 -4.80
C TRP A 444 19.32 -3.33 -6.07
N GLN A 445 20.42 -2.58 -6.21
CA GLN A 445 20.68 -1.75 -7.40
C GLN A 445 20.72 -2.58 -8.69
N ARG A 446 21.16 -3.84 -8.64
CA ARG A 446 21.09 -4.75 -9.80
C ARG A 446 19.65 -4.99 -10.25
N TYR A 447 18.74 -5.33 -9.34
CA TYR A 447 17.32 -5.47 -9.66
C TYR A 447 16.72 -4.18 -10.23
N LEU A 448 17.12 -3.03 -9.68
CA LEU A 448 16.68 -1.73 -10.17
C LEU A 448 17.14 -1.48 -11.61
N ASN A 449 18.41 -1.71 -11.90
CA ASN A 449 18.98 -1.51 -13.24
C ASN A 449 18.34 -2.45 -14.26
N ASP A 450 18.13 -3.73 -13.91
CA ASP A 450 17.44 -4.69 -14.76
C ASP A 450 15.99 -4.26 -15.04
N LEU A 451 15.30 -3.73 -14.04
CA LEU A 451 13.94 -3.20 -14.18
C LEU A 451 13.88 -1.99 -15.12
N TYR A 452 14.81 -1.04 -14.98
CA TYR A 452 14.90 0.12 -15.87
C TYR A 452 15.26 -0.25 -17.30
N GLN A 453 16.17 -1.20 -17.49
CA GLN A 453 16.52 -1.73 -18.80
C GLN A 453 15.31 -2.44 -19.44
N LEU A 454 14.56 -3.24 -18.67
CA LEU A 454 13.37 -3.92 -19.16
C LEU A 454 12.31 -2.91 -19.65
N ALA A 455 12.06 -1.85 -18.88
CA ALA A 455 11.08 -0.83 -19.24
C ALA A 455 11.47 -0.03 -20.49
N THR A 456 12.76 0.19 -20.71
CA THR A 456 13.25 0.96 -21.87
C THR A 456 13.35 0.15 -23.15
N VAL A 457 13.64 -1.15 -23.06
CA VAL A 457 13.84 -2.03 -24.24
C VAL A 457 12.55 -2.63 -24.75
N LEU A 458 11.56 -2.90 -23.89
CA LEU A 458 10.33 -3.54 -24.32
C LEU A 458 9.52 -2.65 -25.27
N PRO A 459 8.97 -3.21 -26.37
CA PRO A 459 8.01 -2.51 -27.20
C PRO A 459 6.81 -2.05 -26.36
N ARG A 460 6.32 -0.84 -26.61
CA ARG A 460 5.16 -0.31 -25.89
C ARG A 460 3.88 -1.04 -26.31
N LEU A 461 3.01 -1.32 -25.35
CA LEU A 461 1.66 -1.82 -25.66
C LEU A 461 0.86 -0.70 -26.34
N THR A 462 0.23 -0.98 -27.47
CA THR A 462 -0.47 0.06 -28.25
C THR A 462 -1.97 0.08 -28.04
N GLU A 463 -2.60 -1.02 -27.63
CA GLU A 463 -4.06 -1.07 -27.45
C GLU A 463 -4.45 -1.95 -26.26
N PRO A 464 -5.23 -1.43 -25.30
CA PRO A 464 -5.90 -2.27 -24.32
C PRO A 464 -7.04 -3.03 -25.00
N LEU A 465 -7.15 -4.33 -24.74
CA LEU A 465 -8.32 -5.10 -25.12
C LEU A 465 -9.52 -4.60 -24.30
N LEU A 466 -10.59 -4.19 -24.97
CA LEU A 466 -11.88 -3.91 -24.34
C LEU A 466 -12.43 -5.21 -23.75
N THR A 467 -12.36 -5.33 -22.43
CA THR A 467 -12.91 -6.46 -21.67
C THR A 467 -13.92 -5.92 -20.67
N ILE A 468 -15.07 -6.58 -20.59
CA ILE A 468 -16.09 -6.28 -19.59
C ILE A 468 -15.61 -6.86 -18.26
N ASP A 469 -15.68 -6.07 -17.19
CA ASP A 469 -15.28 -6.53 -15.87
C ASP A 469 -16.13 -7.73 -15.44
N GLN A 470 -15.47 -8.78 -14.95
CA GLN A 470 -16.11 -9.98 -14.44
C GLN A 470 -15.80 -10.16 -12.96
N MET A 471 -16.85 -10.39 -12.18
CA MET A 471 -16.74 -10.71 -10.77
C MET A 471 -16.26 -12.16 -10.59
N CYS A 472 -15.31 -12.36 -9.67
CA CYS A 472 -14.86 -13.67 -9.22
C CYS A 472 -15.15 -13.87 -7.73
N LEU A 473 -15.86 -14.94 -7.40
CA LEU A 473 -16.15 -15.37 -6.03
C LEU A 473 -15.21 -16.48 -5.53
N GLY A 474 -14.15 -16.78 -6.29
CA GLY A 474 -13.12 -17.72 -5.86
C GLY A 474 -12.13 -17.08 -4.89
N GLU A 475 -11.36 -17.90 -4.19
CA GLU A 475 -10.25 -17.43 -3.35
C GLU A 475 -9.18 -16.71 -4.20
N PRO A 476 -8.55 -15.64 -3.67
CA PRO A 476 -8.69 -15.14 -2.30
C PRO A 476 -9.85 -14.14 -2.12
N ASN A 477 -10.61 -13.81 -3.17
CA ASN A 477 -11.60 -12.71 -3.18
C ASN A 477 -12.58 -12.78 -2.00
N VAL A 478 -13.12 -13.96 -1.72
CA VAL A 478 -14.10 -14.19 -0.64
C VAL A 478 -13.59 -13.81 0.75
N PHE A 479 -12.29 -13.82 0.98
CA PHE A 479 -11.73 -13.44 2.29
C PHE A 479 -11.47 -11.94 2.42
N LEU A 480 -11.32 -11.22 1.30
CA LEU A 480 -10.89 -9.83 1.30
C LEU A 480 -11.86 -8.87 1.98
N PRO A 481 -13.21 -9.03 1.88
CA PRO A 481 -14.13 -8.21 2.65
C PRO A 481 -13.91 -8.29 4.16
N SER A 482 -13.62 -9.49 4.69
CA SER A 482 -13.37 -9.67 6.14
C SER A 482 -11.98 -9.16 6.56
N ILE A 483 -10.98 -9.37 5.71
CA ILE A 483 -9.58 -9.00 5.99
C ILE A 483 -9.39 -7.49 5.85
N TYR A 484 -9.77 -6.91 4.71
CA TYR A 484 -9.47 -5.54 4.31
C TYR A 484 -10.69 -4.62 4.21
N GLY A 485 -11.90 -5.17 4.16
CA GLY A 485 -13.11 -4.39 3.95
C GLY A 485 -13.28 -3.30 5.01
N LEU A 486 -13.64 -2.11 4.53
CA LEU A 486 -14.01 -0.98 5.37
C LEU A 486 -15.51 -0.74 5.27
N ASP A 487 -16.14 -0.44 6.40
CA ASP A 487 -17.54 -0.03 6.42
C ASP A 487 -17.68 1.43 5.96
N LEU A 488 -17.63 1.63 4.65
CA LEU A 488 -17.78 2.92 4.00
C LEU A 488 -19.12 3.01 3.26
N ASN A 489 -19.86 4.08 3.54
CA ASN A 489 -21.08 4.41 2.81
C ASN A 489 -20.72 5.16 1.50
N LEU A 490 -21.36 4.78 0.39
CA LEU A 490 -21.21 5.46 -0.91
C LEU A 490 -21.46 6.98 -0.81
N GLU A 491 -22.43 7.41 -0.01
CA GLU A 491 -22.71 8.83 0.18
C GLU A 491 -21.52 9.58 0.81
N HIS A 492 -20.83 8.95 1.75
CA HIS A 492 -19.61 9.49 2.34
C HIS A 492 -18.49 9.59 1.29
N LEU A 493 -18.36 8.59 0.43
CA LEU A 493 -17.37 8.58 -0.64
C LEU A 493 -17.63 9.67 -1.69
N ILE A 494 -18.88 9.86 -2.11
CA ILE A 494 -19.30 10.96 -2.98
C ILE A 494 -18.98 12.29 -2.31
N ARG A 495 -19.34 12.45 -1.02
CA ARG A 495 -19.09 13.68 -0.25
C ARG A 495 -17.61 14.05 -0.23
N ASN A 496 -16.73 13.10 0.04
CA ASN A 496 -15.28 13.31 0.08
C ASN A 496 -14.69 13.77 -1.26
N ASN A 497 -15.40 13.53 -2.37
CA ASN A 497 -14.98 13.92 -3.71
C ASN A 497 -15.75 15.12 -4.28
N LEU A 498 -16.71 15.71 -3.54
CA LEU A 498 -17.53 16.82 -4.04
C LEU A 498 -16.69 18.01 -4.51
N LYS A 499 -15.64 18.35 -3.77
CA LYS A 499 -14.79 19.52 -4.04
C LYS A 499 -13.99 19.42 -5.34
N LEU A 500 -13.91 18.22 -5.92
CA LEU A 500 -13.33 17.96 -7.24
C LEU A 500 -14.34 18.14 -8.38
N MET A 501 -15.63 18.15 -8.07
CA MET A 501 -16.68 18.31 -9.08
C MET A 501 -16.86 19.77 -9.50
N PRO A 502 -17.33 20.01 -10.73
CA PRO A 502 -17.87 21.29 -11.17
C PRO A 502 -18.96 21.84 -10.23
N PHE A 503 -19.19 23.16 -10.27
CA PHE A 503 -20.08 23.84 -9.32
C PHE A 503 -21.53 23.37 -9.38
N ASP A 504 -22.07 23.15 -10.58
CA ASP A 504 -23.43 22.63 -10.80
C ASP A 504 -23.62 21.26 -10.15
N GLN A 505 -22.63 20.36 -10.28
CA GLN A 505 -22.67 19.03 -9.67
C GLN A 505 -22.55 19.10 -8.14
N ARG A 506 -21.70 19.99 -7.62
CA ARG A 506 -21.62 20.23 -6.17
C ARG A 506 -22.95 20.71 -5.63
N LEU A 507 -23.59 21.65 -6.31
CA LEU A 507 -24.90 22.17 -5.92
C LEU A 507 -25.99 21.08 -5.98
N TYR A 508 -26.00 20.26 -7.02
CA TYR A 508 -26.91 19.12 -7.15
C TYR A 508 -26.81 18.16 -5.96
N HIS A 509 -25.59 17.70 -5.64
CA HIS A 509 -25.37 16.78 -4.52
C HIS A 509 -25.61 17.44 -3.17
N TRP A 510 -25.27 18.72 -3.02
CA TRP A 510 -25.55 19.50 -1.82
C TRP A 510 -27.07 19.56 -1.54
N PHE A 511 -27.90 19.87 -2.54
CA PHE A 511 -29.35 19.85 -2.39
C PHE A 511 -29.89 18.45 -2.06
N ARG A 512 -29.36 17.42 -2.73
CA ARG A 512 -29.77 16.03 -2.50
C ARG A 512 -29.48 15.56 -1.08
N LEU A 513 -28.27 15.85 -0.58
CA LEU A 513 -27.87 15.54 0.78
C LEU A 513 -28.69 16.35 1.80
N ALA A 514 -28.93 17.64 1.53
CA ALA A 514 -29.66 18.54 2.42
C ALA A 514 -31.14 18.11 2.60
N LYS A 515 -31.73 17.48 1.59
CA LYS A 515 -33.08 16.89 1.67
C LYS A 515 -33.13 15.63 2.54
N LYS A 516 -32.04 14.86 2.65
CA LYS A 516 -31.97 13.61 3.44
C LYS A 516 -31.65 13.88 4.90
N THR A 517 -30.75 14.81 5.19
CA THR A 517 -30.45 15.23 6.56
C THR A 517 -31.44 16.32 6.98
N LYS A 518 -32.36 16.04 7.91
CA LYS A 518 -33.15 17.10 8.57
C LYS A 518 -32.19 18.06 9.28
N LEU A 519 -31.81 19.15 8.62
CA LEU A 519 -30.81 20.13 9.06
C LEU A 519 -31.25 20.85 10.34
N SER A 520 -31.00 20.25 11.50
CA SER A 520 -31.40 20.76 12.81
C SER A 520 -30.46 21.82 13.39
N ASN A 521 -29.16 21.83 13.03
CA ASN A 521 -28.16 22.73 13.64
C ASN A 521 -27.48 23.70 12.65
N SER A 522 -27.24 24.93 13.10
CA SER A 522 -26.64 26.04 12.33
C SER A 522 -25.14 25.84 12.03
N THR A 523 -24.41 25.16 12.90
CA THR A 523 -22.99 24.80 12.73
C THR A 523 -22.77 23.78 11.62
N GLU A 524 -23.67 22.82 11.46
CA GLU A 524 -23.63 21.87 10.34
C GLU A 524 -23.85 22.59 9.00
N ARG A 525 -24.76 23.56 8.92
CA ARG A 525 -24.99 24.36 7.70
C ARG A 525 -23.72 25.12 7.25
N LEU A 526 -22.94 25.64 8.19
CA LEU A 526 -21.67 26.34 7.91
C LEU A 526 -20.57 25.39 7.41
N LEU A 527 -20.50 24.18 7.94
CA LEU A 527 -19.60 23.12 7.44
C LEU A 527 -19.97 22.72 6.01
N TRP A 528 -21.25 22.71 5.67
CA TRP A 528 -21.74 22.36 4.34
C TRP A 528 -21.47 23.42 3.27
N LEU A 529 -21.44 24.71 3.63
CA LEU A 529 -21.02 25.76 2.69
C LEU A 529 -19.55 25.60 2.27
N LYS A 530 -18.70 25.01 3.11
CA LYS A 530 -17.31 24.71 2.75
C LYS A 530 -17.21 23.64 1.65
N ASP A 531 -18.20 22.76 1.53
CA ASP A 531 -18.22 21.70 0.51
C ASP A 531 -18.57 22.24 -0.89
N LEU A 532 -19.09 23.48 -0.98
CA LEU A 532 -19.28 24.20 -2.25
C LEU A 532 -18.02 24.93 -2.73
N MET A 533 -16.98 25.05 -1.90
CA MET A 533 -15.71 25.66 -2.31
C MET A 533 -14.84 24.65 -3.06
N PRO A 534 -14.17 25.05 -4.16
CA PRO A 534 -13.37 24.12 -4.95
C PRO A 534 -12.11 23.74 -4.19
N GLU A 535 -11.63 22.52 -4.44
CA GLU A 535 -10.51 21.94 -3.69
C GLU A 535 -9.27 22.87 -3.72
N TRP A 536 -8.89 23.38 -4.89
CA TRP A 536 -7.74 24.28 -5.05
C TRP A 536 -7.85 25.57 -4.21
N PHE A 537 -9.05 26.07 -3.95
CA PHE A 537 -9.27 27.29 -3.16
C PHE A 537 -9.01 27.02 -1.68
N ILE A 538 -9.52 25.89 -1.17
CA ILE A 538 -9.29 25.46 0.21
C ILE A 538 -7.79 25.24 0.44
N GLN A 539 -7.08 24.67 -0.53
CA GLN A 539 -5.64 24.42 -0.40
C GLN A 539 -4.83 25.71 -0.33
N ARG A 540 -5.15 26.71 -1.18
CA ARG A 540 -4.52 28.04 -1.08
C ARG A 540 -4.80 28.71 0.25
N LEU A 541 -6.02 28.59 0.78
CA LEU A 541 -6.40 29.13 2.08
C LEU A 541 -5.62 28.47 3.23
N LYS A 542 -5.52 27.12 3.24
CA LYS A 542 -4.72 26.38 4.24
C LYS A 542 -3.25 26.83 4.25
N LYS A 543 -2.66 26.99 3.06
CA LYS A 543 -1.27 27.44 2.90
C LYS A 543 -1.08 28.88 3.38
N PHE A 544 -2.00 29.78 3.03
CA PHE A 544 -1.98 31.17 3.50
C PHE A 544 -2.09 31.26 5.03
N LEU A 545 -2.90 30.39 5.64
CA LEU A 545 -3.11 30.33 7.10
C LEU A 545 -2.03 29.54 7.85
N GLY A 546 -0.95 29.09 7.19
CA GLY A 546 0.19 28.43 7.87
C GLY A 546 -0.08 27.01 8.39
N TYR A 547 -1.16 26.34 7.98
CA TYR A 547 -1.54 25.00 8.49
C TYR A 547 -0.49 23.90 8.26
N TYR A 548 0.51 24.13 7.41
CA TYR A 548 1.57 23.18 7.09
C TYR A 548 2.93 23.48 7.75
N GLN A 549 3.01 24.45 8.66
CA GLN A 549 4.27 24.89 9.28
C GLN A 549 4.64 24.22 10.63
N ASN A 550 4.00 23.12 11.03
CA ASN A 550 4.48 22.36 12.20
C ASN A 550 4.62 20.87 11.92
N PRO A 551 5.87 20.38 11.90
CA PRO A 551 6.20 19.12 12.53
C PRO A 551 7.48 19.32 13.37
N GLU A 552 7.38 20.03 14.49
CA GLU A 552 8.27 19.73 15.61
C GLU A 552 7.66 18.51 16.30
N PHE A 553 8.32 17.36 16.12
CA PHE A 553 8.61 16.29 17.09
C PHE A 553 9.01 15.00 16.34
#